data_AF-A0A7K3CQL1-F1
#
_entry.id   AF-A0A7K3CQL1-F1
#
_cell.length_a   1.000
_cell.length_b   1.000
_cell.length_c   1.000
_cell.angle_alpha   90.00
_cell.angle_beta   90.00
_cell.angle_gamma   90.00
#
_symmetry.space_group_name_H-M   'P 1'
#
loop_
_entity.id
_entity.type
_entity.pdbx_description
1 polymer ?
#
loop_
_entity_poly.entity_id
_entity_poly.type
_entity_poly.pdbx_seq_one_letter_code
_entity_poly.pdbx_strand_id
1 'polypeptide(L)'
;MSQRQPSPSPRRRSVLRGSLAVPAALAVPALAGAAPSLALSGRPKAGWGVQAGDVTAHAGLVWVRSDRPARMIVETSATESFRHPQRWRGPLL
;
A
#
# COMPACT_ATOMS: atom_id res chain seq x y z
N MET A 1 -30.92 -56.71 27.33
CA MET A 1 -30.12 -55.59 27.89
C MET A 1 -29.56 -54.79 26.73
N SER A 2 -30.03 -53.56 26.53
CA SER A 2 -29.59 -52.64 25.48
C SER A 2 -28.18 -52.12 25.75
N GLN A 3 -27.37 -52.01 24.70
CA GLN A 3 -26.29 -51.04 24.65
C GLN A 3 -26.40 -50.27 23.33
N ARG A 4 -26.60 -48.95 23.42
CA ARG A 4 -26.69 -48.04 22.27
C ARG A 4 -25.30 -47.88 21.66
N GLN A 5 -25.16 -48.18 20.37
CA GLN A 5 -24.00 -47.77 19.58
C GLN A 5 -23.96 -46.22 19.50
N PRO A 6 -22.81 -45.56 19.76
CA PRO A 6 -22.70 -44.11 19.56
C PRO A 6 -22.69 -43.78 18.07
N SER A 7 -23.60 -42.91 17.63
CA SER A 7 -23.62 -42.37 16.26
C SER A 7 -22.36 -41.53 16.01
N PRO A 8 -21.62 -41.72 14.90
CA PRO A 8 -20.48 -40.90 14.58
C PRO A 8 -20.95 -39.49 14.20
N SER A 9 -20.80 -38.53 15.11
CA SER A 9 -21.05 -37.11 14.81
C SER A 9 -20.00 -36.59 13.81
N PRO A 10 -20.39 -35.91 12.72
CA PRO A 10 -19.45 -35.36 11.75
C PRO A 10 -18.45 -34.42 12.42
N ARG A 11 -17.16 -34.76 12.35
CA ARG A 11 -16.09 -33.90 12.89
C ARG A 11 -16.04 -32.61 12.07
N ARG A 12 -15.95 -31.46 12.76
CA ARG A 12 -15.82 -30.09 12.18
C ARG A 12 -14.75 -29.95 11.09
N ARG A 13 -13.79 -30.87 11.05
CA ARG A 13 -12.71 -30.93 10.05
C ARG A 13 -13.13 -31.51 8.70
N SER A 14 -14.23 -32.25 8.64
CA SER A 14 -14.78 -32.86 7.41
C SER A 14 -15.58 -31.87 6.57
N VAL A 15 -16.25 -30.89 7.20
CA VAL A 15 -17.00 -29.84 6.49
C VAL A 15 -16.06 -28.82 5.84
N LEU A 16 -14.88 -28.57 6.41
CA LEU A 16 -13.86 -27.69 5.83
C LEU A 16 -13.08 -28.31 4.65
N ARG A 17 -13.15 -29.63 4.45
CA ARG A 17 -12.56 -30.29 3.27
C ARG A 17 -13.54 -30.51 2.12
N GLY A 18 -14.83 -30.27 2.34
CA GLY A 18 -15.89 -30.51 1.35
C GLY A 18 -16.18 -29.35 0.39
N SER A 19 -15.56 -28.19 0.55
CA SER A 19 -15.90 -26.96 -0.19
C SER A 19 -14.89 -26.52 -1.27
N LEU A 20 -13.92 -27.36 -1.65
CA LEU A 20 -12.92 -27.02 -2.68
C LEU A 20 -13.05 -27.81 -4.00
N ALA A 21 -14.20 -28.40 -4.28
CA ALA A 21 -14.52 -28.95 -5.60
C ALA A 21 -15.59 -28.09 -6.29
N VAL A 22 -15.23 -26.84 -6.62
CA VAL A 22 -15.96 -26.04 -7.62
C VAL A 22 -15.01 -25.84 -8.81
N PRO A 23 -15.30 -26.44 -9.98
CA PRO A 23 -14.56 -26.16 -11.21
C PRO A 23 -15.05 -24.82 -11.76
N ALA A 24 -14.40 -23.73 -11.37
CA ALA A 24 -14.60 -22.41 -11.98
C ALA A 24 -13.32 -21.96 -12.67
N ALA A 25 -12.88 -22.75 -13.65
CA ALA A 25 -11.82 -22.41 -14.59
C ALA A 25 -12.23 -21.33 -15.61
N LEU A 26 -13.19 -20.43 -15.30
CA LEU A 26 -13.78 -19.52 -16.31
C LEU A 26 -14.02 -18.07 -15.85
N ALA A 27 -13.44 -17.60 -14.74
CA ALA A 27 -13.54 -16.17 -14.39
C ALA A 27 -12.35 -15.66 -13.57
N VAL A 28 -11.12 -15.88 -14.04
CA VAL A 28 -10.03 -14.96 -13.70
C VAL A 28 -9.97 -13.93 -14.83
N PRO A 29 -10.72 -12.81 -14.75
CA PRO A 29 -10.40 -11.68 -15.60
C PRO A 29 -8.98 -11.26 -15.23
N ALA A 30 -8.05 -11.52 -16.16
CA ALA A 30 -6.79 -10.80 -16.26
C ALA A 30 -6.16 -10.41 -14.90
N LEU A 31 -5.53 -11.39 -14.25
CA LEU A 31 -4.35 -11.11 -13.41
C LEU A 31 -3.16 -10.58 -14.22
N ALA A 32 -3.37 -10.20 -15.49
CA ALA A 32 -2.69 -9.03 -16.04
C ALA A 32 -3.13 -7.82 -15.21
N GLY A 33 -2.59 -7.74 -13.98
CA GLY A 33 -2.47 -6.50 -13.28
C GLY A 33 -1.99 -5.52 -14.34
N ALA A 34 -2.81 -4.51 -14.60
CA ALA A 34 -2.34 -3.34 -15.30
C ALA A 34 -1.14 -2.88 -14.47
N ALA A 35 0.06 -3.33 -14.85
CA ALA A 35 1.29 -2.74 -14.39
C ALA A 35 1.06 -1.26 -14.66
N PRO A 36 1.01 -0.41 -13.63
CA PRO A 36 0.46 0.90 -13.79
C PRO A 36 1.31 1.59 -14.84
N SER A 37 0.74 1.81 -16.02
CA SER A 37 1.27 2.70 -17.05
C SER A 37 1.27 4.16 -16.57
N LEU A 38 1.06 4.39 -15.27
CA LEU A 38 1.17 5.64 -14.56
C LEU A 38 2.62 6.08 -14.33
N ALA A 39 3.61 5.26 -14.73
CA ALA A 39 4.97 5.75 -14.96
C ALA A 39 5.02 6.62 -16.22
N LEU A 40 4.33 7.76 -16.16
CA LEU A 40 4.50 8.84 -17.13
C LEU A 40 5.98 9.19 -17.15
N SER A 41 6.61 9.07 -18.32
CA SER A 41 8.03 9.36 -18.47
C SER A 41 8.34 10.82 -18.13
N GLY A 42 9.53 11.06 -17.60
CA GLY A 42 9.99 12.39 -17.20
C GLY A 42 9.72 12.75 -15.73
N ARG A 43 10.19 13.93 -15.31
CA ARG A 43 10.12 14.39 -13.91
C ARG A 43 8.73 14.98 -13.58
N PRO A 44 8.14 14.65 -12.42
CA PRO A 44 6.95 15.32 -11.91
C PRO A 44 7.13 16.84 -11.87
N LYS A 45 6.15 17.60 -12.34
CA LYS A 45 6.20 19.07 -12.28
C LYS A 45 5.54 19.54 -10.99
N ALA A 46 6.13 20.58 -10.39
CA ALA A 46 5.66 21.22 -9.16
C ALA A 46 5.57 22.74 -9.38
N GLY A 47 4.77 23.15 -10.37
CA GLY A 47 4.70 24.55 -10.82
C GLY A 47 3.99 25.50 -9.85
N TRP A 48 3.40 24.99 -8.78
CA TRP A 48 2.62 25.77 -7.80
C TRP A 48 3.43 26.23 -6.59
N GLY A 49 4.75 26.02 -6.60
CA GLY A 49 5.62 26.32 -5.47
C GLY A 49 5.52 25.29 -4.34
N VAL A 50 6.24 25.56 -3.26
CA VAL A 50 6.29 24.75 -2.05
C VAL A 50 5.79 25.59 -0.87
N GLN A 51 5.20 24.94 0.13
CA GLN A 51 4.82 25.55 1.40
C GLN A 51 5.40 24.75 2.55
N ALA A 52 5.70 25.45 3.64
CA ALA A 52 6.08 24.87 4.91
C ALA A 52 5.25 25.53 6.03
N GLY A 53 4.84 24.74 7.02
CA GLY A 53 3.96 25.19 8.11
C GLY A 53 3.94 24.23 9.28
N ASP A 54 3.06 24.47 10.25
CA ASP A 54 2.86 23.66 11.46
C ASP A 54 4.19 23.28 12.17
N VAL A 55 5.09 24.24 12.28
CA VAL A 55 6.42 24.03 12.84
C VAL A 55 6.35 23.98 14.37
N THR A 56 6.92 22.92 14.93
CA THR A 56 7.09 22.70 16.36
C THR A 56 8.58 22.48 16.67
N ALA A 57 8.92 22.28 17.94
CA ALA A 57 10.28 21.93 18.34
C ALA A 57 10.80 20.60 17.73
N HIS A 58 9.90 19.75 17.22
CA HIS A 58 10.25 18.38 16.82
C HIS A 58 9.76 17.98 15.42
N ALA A 59 8.88 18.76 14.81
CA ALA A 59 8.27 18.45 13.53
C ALA A 59 7.89 19.72 12.77
N GLY A 60 7.72 19.58 11.46
CA GLY A 60 7.12 20.60 10.61
C GLY A 60 6.47 19.92 9.41
N LEU A 61 5.52 20.60 8.80
CA LEU A 61 4.84 20.14 7.60
C LEU A 61 5.46 20.82 6.37
N VAL A 62 5.82 20.00 5.37
CA VAL A 62 6.24 20.45 4.05
C VAL A 62 5.27 19.86 3.04
N TRP A 63 4.76 20.70 2.15
CA TRP A 63 3.81 20.28 1.13
C TRP A 63 4.07 20.93 -0.22
N VAL A 64 3.79 20.17 -1.28
CA VAL A 64 3.83 20.62 -2.67
C VAL A 64 2.77 19.87 -3.48
N ARG A 65 2.15 20.57 -4.43
CA ARG A 65 1.31 19.94 -5.44
C ARG A 65 2.16 19.41 -6.59
N SER A 66 1.92 18.16 -6.99
CA SER A 66 2.47 17.60 -8.22
C SER A 66 1.39 17.47 -9.31
N ASP A 67 1.80 17.53 -10.58
CA ASP A 67 0.93 17.35 -11.74
C ASP A 67 0.52 15.88 -11.99
N ARG A 68 1.17 14.93 -11.32
CA ARG A 68 0.91 13.49 -11.44
C ARG A 68 1.30 12.75 -10.15
N PRO A 69 0.91 11.48 -9.98
CA PRO A 69 1.38 10.66 -8.87
C PRO A 69 2.90 10.64 -8.78
N ALA A 70 3.43 11.00 -7.62
CA ALA A 70 4.86 11.13 -7.38
C ALA A 70 5.17 10.93 -5.90
N ARG A 71 6.38 10.46 -5.60
CA ARG A 71 6.91 10.38 -4.23
C ARG A 71 7.65 11.67 -3.88
N MET A 72 7.21 12.36 -2.84
CA MET A 72 7.93 13.53 -2.32
C MET A 72 9.22 13.11 -1.61
N ILE A 73 10.30 13.85 -1.86
CA ILE A 73 11.57 13.74 -1.13
C ILE A 73 11.89 15.12 -0.58
N VAL A 74 12.07 15.23 0.74
CA VAL A 74 12.36 16.47 1.44
C VAL A 74 13.78 16.40 1.99
N GLU A 75 14.54 17.48 1.85
CA GLU A 75 15.85 17.64 2.46
C GLU A 75 15.79 18.80 3.45
N THR A 76 16.29 18.57 4.66
CA THR A 76 16.38 19.57 5.73
C THR A 76 17.83 19.75 6.15
N SER A 77 18.24 20.98 6.39
CA SER A 77 19.61 21.31 6.83
C SER A 77 19.54 22.42 7.87
N ALA A 78 20.43 22.38 8.85
CA ALA A 78 20.60 23.48 9.82
C ALA A 78 21.31 24.71 9.22
N THR A 79 21.81 24.60 7.99
CA THR A 79 22.47 25.70 7.26
C THR A 79 21.90 25.86 5.86
N GLU A 80 21.91 27.08 5.36
CA GLU A 80 21.48 27.45 4.00
C GLU A 80 22.32 26.82 2.88
N SER A 81 23.52 26.31 3.21
CA SER A 81 24.42 25.69 2.24
C SER A 81 23.98 24.27 1.82
N PHE A 82 23.15 23.61 2.63
CA PHE A 82 22.72 22.21 2.42
C PHE A 82 23.89 21.23 2.18
N ARG A 83 25.09 21.49 2.71
CA ARG A 83 26.24 20.57 2.55
C ARG A 83 26.06 19.23 3.27
N HIS A 84 25.27 19.21 4.34
CA HIS A 84 24.99 18.01 5.14
C HIS A 84 23.47 17.88 5.40
N PRO A 85 22.65 17.63 4.37
CA PRO A 85 21.22 17.59 4.52
C PRO A 85 20.75 16.23 5.05
N GLN A 86 19.73 16.25 5.88
CA GLN A 86 18.98 15.05 6.26
C GLN A 86 17.82 14.87 5.29
N ARG A 87 17.69 13.67 4.73
CA ARG A 87 16.73 13.36 3.65
C ARG A 87 15.57 12.51 4.15
N TRP A 88 14.35 12.95 3.83
CA TRP A 88 13.09 12.32 4.19
C TRP A 88 12.36 11.87 2.93
N ARG A 89 11.82 10.65 2.93
CA ARG A 89 11.06 10.10 1.81
C ARG A 89 9.61 9.93 2.23
N GLY A 90 8.70 10.54 1.47
CA GLY A 90 7.26 10.36 1.67
C GLY A 90 6.81 8.92 1.43
N PRO A 91 5.56 8.57 1.79
CA PRO A 91 4.99 7.27 1.49
C PRO A 91 4.87 7.03 -0.03
N LEU A 92 4.79 5.74 -0.41
CA LEU A 92 4.34 5.34 -1.75
C LEU A 92 2.82 5.15 -1.66
N LEU A 93 2.06 5.85 -2.51
CA LEU A 93 0.62 5.73 -2.64
C LEU A 93 0.29 5.01 -3.95
#